data_AF-A0A2E9C9F2-F1
#
_entry.id   AF-A0A2E9C9F2-F1
#
_cell.length_a   1.000
_cell.length_b   1.000
_cell.length_c   1.000
_cell.angle_alpha   90.00
_cell.angle_beta   90.00
_cell.angle_gamma   90.00
#
_symmetry.space_group_name_H-M   'P 1'
#
loop_
_entity.id
_entity.type
_entity.pdbx_description
1 polymer ?
#
loop_
_entity_poly.entity_id
_entity_poly.type
_entity_poly.pdbx_seq_one_letter_code
_entity_poly.pdbx_strand_id
1 'polypeptide(L)'
;MKKNNEIKNDEIGSIGIGAMIVFIALILVAAVASAVIIQTGEKLQQNAQQTGSDTQQEISGKISVNSIFVFDDAASYLMYFETAPGSEVLDEATTDFQMTCETAGGAYQYVSGTFAAATDVDDVGGAAVGNNLQPGTTYALVMNAAPGDDCSATSVGINSEITLWIHVEGGGSTYETLYITDTTRGSLVI
;
A
#
# COMPACT_ATOMS: atom_id res chain seq x y z
N MET A 1 -15.77 80.24 33.15
CA MET A 1 -15.41 79.59 31.87
C MET A 1 -14.44 78.40 31.98
N LYS A 2 -13.72 78.16 33.09
CA LYS A 2 -12.75 77.03 33.21
C LYS A 2 -13.35 75.61 33.23
N LYS A 3 -14.52 75.40 33.85
CA LYS A 3 -15.15 74.06 34.00
C LYS A 3 -15.49 73.32 32.69
N ASN A 4 -15.76 74.05 31.60
CA ASN A 4 -16.14 73.41 30.33
C ASN A 4 -14.96 72.72 29.60
N ASN A 5 -13.72 73.13 29.87
CA ASN A 5 -12.55 72.50 29.25
C ASN A 5 -12.12 71.22 30.00
N GLU A 6 -12.30 71.16 31.32
CA GLU A 6 -11.99 69.97 32.13
C GLU A 6 -12.97 68.81 31.82
N ILE A 7 -14.28 69.08 31.71
CA ILE A 7 -15.29 68.06 31.38
C ILE A 7 -15.05 67.47 29.98
N LYS A 8 -14.70 68.30 28.99
CA LYS A 8 -14.34 67.84 27.64
C LYS A 8 -13.07 66.99 27.63
N ASN A 9 -12.08 67.34 28.44
CA ASN A 9 -10.85 66.55 28.55
C ASN A 9 -11.08 65.19 29.22
N ASP A 10 -11.91 65.11 30.26
CA ASP A 10 -12.29 63.83 30.89
C ASP A 10 -13.10 62.93 29.95
N GLU A 11 -13.98 63.52 29.12
CA GLU A 11 -14.76 62.78 28.12
C GLU A 11 -13.86 62.22 27.00
N ILE A 12 -12.87 63.00 26.53
CA ILE A 12 -11.85 62.53 25.58
C ILE A 12 -10.98 61.42 26.20
N GLY A 13 -10.60 61.55 27.48
CA GLY A 13 -9.83 60.52 28.21
C GLY A 13 -10.60 59.21 28.35
N SER A 14 -11.89 59.27 28.65
CA SER A 14 -12.78 58.10 28.74
C SER A 14 -12.94 57.39 27.39
N ILE A 15 -13.09 58.14 26.28
CA ILE A 15 -13.12 57.58 24.92
C ILE A 15 -11.80 56.90 24.57
N GLY A 16 -10.66 57.49 24.94
CA GLY A 16 -9.33 56.92 24.70
C GLY A 16 -9.11 55.58 25.41
N ILE A 17 -9.60 55.46 26.65
CA ILE A 17 -9.55 54.19 27.40
C ILE A 17 -10.43 53.14 26.71
N GLY A 18 -11.64 53.50 26.27
CA GLY A 18 -12.51 52.61 25.49
C GLY A 18 -11.85 52.12 24.20
N ALA A 19 -11.16 53.01 23.48
CA ALA A 19 -10.42 52.67 22.26
C ALA A 19 -9.27 51.70 22.53
N MET A 20 -8.49 51.90 23.61
CA MET A 20 -7.43 50.96 24.01
C MET A 20 -7.97 49.58 24.37
N ILE A 21 -9.11 49.49 25.05
CA ILE A 21 -9.73 48.20 25.42
C ILE A 21 -10.12 47.42 24.16
N VAL A 22 -10.78 48.07 23.20
CA VAL A 22 -11.16 47.44 21.93
C VAL A 22 -9.93 47.03 21.13
N PHE A 23 -8.88 47.85 21.13
CA PHE A 23 -7.63 47.54 20.44
C PHE A 23 -6.97 46.27 20.99
N ILE A 24 -6.89 46.13 22.32
CA ILE A 24 -6.35 44.92 22.95
C ILE A 24 -7.23 43.70 22.66
N ALA A 25 -8.56 43.85 22.75
CA ALA A 25 -9.49 42.77 22.44
C ALA A 25 -9.33 42.26 20.99
N LEU A 26 -9.16 43.16 20.03
CA LEU A 26 -8.94 42.80 18.63
C LEU A 26 -7.61 42.05 18.43
N ILE A 27 -6.56 42.44 19.13
CA ILE A 27 -5.27 41.72 19.09
C ILE A 27 -5.42 40.30 19.62
N LEU A 28 -6.15 40.11 20.72
CA LEU A 28 -6.35 38.78 21.31
C LEU A 28 -7.18 37.88 20.39
N VAL A 29 -8.24 38.40 19.77
CA VAL A 29 -9.04 37.66 18.79
C VAL A 29 -8.20 37.29 17.56
N ALA A 30 -7.39 38.24 17.06
CA ALA A 30 -6.48 37.99 15.94
C ALA A 30 -5.45 36.90 16.28
N ALA A 31 -4.87 36.90 17.49
CA ALA A 31 -3.90 35.90 17.92
C ALA A 31 -4.50 34.48 17.94
N VAL A 32 -5.72 34.32 18.48
CA VAL A 32 -6.40 33.02 18.49
C VAL A 32 -6.75 32.57 17.07
N ALA A 33 -7.24 33.48 16.23
CA ALA A 33 -7.54 33.18 14.84
C ALA A 33 -6.29 32.74 14.06
N SER A 34 -5.15 33.43 14.22
CA SER A 34 -3.88 33.06 13.62
C SER A 34 -3.40 31.69 14.08
N ALA A 35 -3.50 31.38 15.38
CA ALA A 35 -3.11 30.07 15.91
C ALA A 35 -3.91 28.93 15.27
N VAL A 36 -5.22 29.10 15.13
CA VAL A 36 -6.09 28.10 14.48
C VAL A 36 -5.78 27.97 12.98
N ILE A 37 -5.55 29.09 12.29
CA ILE A 37 -5.17 29.08 10.87
C ILE A 37 -3.84 28.32 10.67
N ILE A 38 -2.84 28.57 11.52
CA ILE A 38 -1.55 27.88 11.46
C ILE A 38 -1.74 26.39 11.74
N GLN A 39 -2.45 26.04 12.82
CA GLN A 39 -2.65 24.63 13.20
C GLN A 39 -3.37 23.83 12.11
N THR A 40 -4.40 24.42 11.50
CA THR A 40 -5.10 23.78 10.39
C THR A 40 -4.22 23.68 9.15
N GLY A 41 -3.45 24.71 8.83
CA GLY A 41 -2.46 24.70 7.75
C GLY A 41 -1.37 23.64 7.94
N GLU A 42 -0.85 23.46 9.15
CA GLU A 42 0.15 22.44 9.47
C GLU A 42 -0.44 21.04 9.38
N LYS A 43 -1.63 20.83 9.93
CA LYS A 43 -2.32 19.52 9.85
C LYS A 43 -2.61 19.15 8.39
N LEU A 44 -3.07 20.10 7.58
CA LEU A 44 -3.29 19.86 6.15
C LEU A 44 -1.98 19.51 5.43
N GLN A 45 -0.87 20.17 5.76
CA GLN A 45 0.44 19.85 5.18
C GLN A 45 0.96 18.48 5.60
N GLN A 46 0.78 18.08 6.86
CA GLN A 46 1.17 16.75 7.34
C GLN A 46 0.33 15.67 6.67
N ASN A 47 -0.99 15.86 6.61
CA ASN A 47 -1.88 14.95 5.90
C ASN A 47 -1.52 14.86 4.40
N ALA A 48 -1.23 15.99 3.75
CA ALA A 48 -0.83 16.00 2.34
C ALA A 48 0.50 15.26 2.10
N GLN A 49 1.47 15.40 3.01
CA GLN A 49 2.73 14.65 2.95
C GLN A 49 2.51 13.16 3.17
N GLN A 50 1.70 12.79 4.17
CA GLN A 50 1.37 11.39 4.45
C GLN A 50 0.68 10.75 3.25
N THR A 51 -0.39 11.36 2.72
CA THR A 51 -1.09 10.86 1.53
C THR A 51 -0.17 10.79 0.31
N GLY A 52 0.75 11.74 0.16
CA GLY A 52 1.77 11.70 -0.89
C GLY A 52 2.70 10.49 -0.75
N SER A 53 3.16 10.21 0.47
CA SER A 53 3.99 9.04 0.81
C SER A 53 3.22 7.75 0.57
N ASP A 54 1.98 7.64 1.07
CA ASP A 54 1.14 6.45 0.90
C ASP A 54 0.86 6.18 -0.58
N THR A 55 0.57 7.22 -1.36
CA THR A 55 0.35 7.07 -2.82
C THR A 55 1.63 6.65 -3.54
N GLN A 56 2.78 7.18 -3.12
CA GLN A 56 4.07 6.77 -3.67
C GLN A 56 4.37 5.31 -3.35
N GLN A 57 4.11 4.87 -2.12
CA GLN A 57 4.28 3.48 -1.69
C GLN A 57 3.31 2.54 -2.42
N GLU A 58 2.04 2.92 -2.59
CA GLU A 58 1.06 2.13 -3.36
C GLU A 58 1.49 1.93 -4.83
N ILE A 59 2.01 2.98 -5.47
CA ILE A 59 2.42 2.92 -6.88
C ILE A 59 3.78 2.22 -7.05
N SER A 60 4.71 2.43 -6.11
CA SER A 60 6.10 1.96 -6.21
C SER A 60 6.33 0.63 -5.51
N GLY A 61 5.48 0.24 -4.58
CA GLY A 61 5.55 -0.98 -3.76
C GLY A 61 4.83 -2.18 -4.38
N LYS A 62 4.68 -2.20 -5.70
CA LYS A 62 4.07 -3.33 -6.42
C LYS A 62 5.12 -4.40 -6.76
N ILE A 63 4.67 -5.64 -6.80
CA ILE A 63 5.45 -6.76 -7.34
C ILE A 63 5.07 -6.95 -8.82
N SER A 64 6.08 -6.98 -9.69
CA SER A 64 5.91 -7.29 -11.10
C SER A 64 6.21 -8.78 -11.32
N VAL A 65 5.28 -9.48 -11.95
CA VAL A 65 5.45 -10.90 -12.31
C VAL A 65 6.13 -10.98 -13.67
N ASN A 66 7.24 -11.71 -13.76
CA ASN A 66 7.97 -11.87 -15.02
C ASN A 66 7.48 -13.10 -15.79
N SER A 67 7.39 -14.24 -15.13
CA SER A 67 6.97 -15.50 -15.75
C SER A 67 6.49 -16.50 -14.70
N ILE A 68 5.52 -17.34 -15.06
CA ILE A 68 5.03 -18.42 -14.19
C ILE A 68 5.08 -19.76 -14.94
N PHE A 69 5.60 -20.77 -14.27
CA PHE A 69 5.75 -22.13 -14.78
C PHE A 69 5.06 -23.14 -13.86
N VAL A 70 4.64 -24.28 -14.41
CA VAL A 70 4.23 -25.44 -13.60
C VAL A 70 5.46 -26.06 -12.95
N PHE A 71 5.53 -26.14 -11.62
CA PHE A 71 6.66 -26.75 -10.91
C PHE A 71 6.37 -28.20 -10.52
N ASP A 72 5.17 -28.43 -10.00
CA ASP A 72 4.60 -29.74 -9.71
C ASP A 72 3.16 -29.71 -10.24
N ASP A 73 2.85 -30.61 -11.16
CA ASP A 73 1.58 -30.63 -11.88
C ASP A 73 0.38 -30.78 -10.95
N ALA A 74 0.56 -31.44 -9.81
CA ALA A 74 -0.49 -31.70 -8.82
C ALA A 74 -0.43 -30.79 -7.59
N ALA A 75 0.56 -29.88 -7.49
CA ALA A 75 0.76 -29.18 -6.23
C ALA A 75 1.26 -27.74 -6.32
N SER A 76 2.03 -27.31 -7.33
CA SER A 76 2.75 -26.04 -7.22
C SER A 76 3.11 -25.36 -8.55
N TYR A 77 3.16 -24.03 -8.52
CA TYR A 77 3.67 -23.19 -9.59
C TYR A 77 4.95 -22.47 -9.17
N LEU A 78 5.87 -22.29 -10.10
CA LEU A 78 7.07 -21.49 -9.92
C LEU A 78 6.86 -20.12 -10.56
N MET A 79 6.92 -19.08 -9.76
CA MET A 79 6.86 -17.69 -10.19
C MET A 79 8.24 -17.06 -10.10
N TYR A 80 8.67 -16.39 -11.17
CA TYR A 80 9.73 -15.39 -11.11
C TYR A 80 9.10 -14.01 -11.07
N PHE A 81 9.50 -13.21 -10.10
CA PHE A 81 8.98 -11.87 -9.88
C PHE A 81 10.10 -10.91 -9.52
N GLU A 82 9.85 -9.63 -9.76
CA GLU A 82 10.73 -8.54 -9.35
C GLU A 82 9.96 -7.52 -8.52
N THR A 83 10.62 -7.00 -7.49
CA THR A 83 10.12 -5.84 -6.76
C THR A 83 10.41 -4.58 -7.57
N ALA A 84 9.44 -3.66 -7.63
CA ALA A 84 9.61 -2.45 -8.41
C ALA A 84 10.81 -1.60 -7.90
N PRO A 85 11.61 -1.02 -8.82
CA PRO A 85 12.76 -0.21 -8.43
C PRO A 85 12.29 1.07 -7.73
N GLY A 86 12.79 1.30 -6.51
CA GLY A 86 12.36 2.42 -5.67
C GLY A 86 11.20 2.11 -4.73
N SER A 87 10.78 0.84 -4.62
CA SER A 87 9.94 0.40 -3.50
C SER A 87 10.69 0.52 -2.17
N GLU A 88 9.94 0.49 -1.08
CA GLU A 88 10.52 0.16 0.22
C GLU A 88 10.82 -1.35 0.29
N VAL A 89 11.49 -1.77 1.37
CA VAL A 89 11.71 -3.20 1.64
C VAL A 89 10.36 -3.83 1.97
N LEU A 90 9.96 -4.85 1.20
CA LEU A 90 8.66 -5.51 1.38
C LEU A 90 8.80 -6.70 2.33
N ASP A 91 7.93 -6.78 3.32
CA ASP A 91 7.90 -7.93 4.23
C ASP A 91 7.32 -9.15 3.50
N GLU A 92 8.09 -10.23 3.47
CA GLU A 92 7.73 -11.49 2.84
C GLU A 92 6.60 -12.22 3.59
N ALA A 93 6.41 -11.93 4.88
CA ALA A 93 5.37 -12.53 5.69
C ALA A 93 4.00 -11.84 5.56
N THR A 94 3.97 -10.57 5.16
CA THR A 94 2.73 -9.79 4.98
C THR A 94 2.40 -9.50 3.52
N THR A 95 3.28 -9.92 2.61
CA THR A 95 2.97 -10.01 1.19
C THR A 95 2.30 -11.34 0.91
N ASP A 96 1.09 -11.29 0.37
CA ASP A 96 0.22 -12.44 0.14
C ASP A 96 -0.06 -12.63 -1.34
N PHE A 97 -0.24 -13.88 -1.74
CA PHE A 97 -0.83 -14.23 -3.02
C PHE A 97 -2.13 -15.01 -2.83
N GLN A 98 -3.03 -14.86 -3.78
CA GLN A 98 -4.34 -15.48 -3.80
C GLN A 98 -4.61 -16.01 -5.20
N MET A 99 -4.93 -17.29 -5.30
CA MET A 99 -5.26 -17.97 -6.54
C MET A 99 -6.71 -18.42 -6.47
N THR A 100 -7.47 -18.14 -7.52
CA THR A 100 -8.84 -18.60 -7.66
C THR A 100 -8.98 -19.33 -8.97
N CYS A 101 -9.62 -20.49 -8.92
CA CYS A 101 -9.75 -21.36 -10.07
C CYS A 101 -11.07 -22.11 -10.05
N GLU A 102 -11.41 -22.68 -11.20
CA GLU A 102 -12.46 -23.67 -11.35
C GLU A 102 -11.80 -24.99 -11.72
N THR A 103 -12.08 -26.05 -10.97
CA THR A 103 -11.59 -27.39 -11.28
C THR A 103 -12.24 -27.91 -12.57
N ALA A 104 -11.65 -28.92 -13.21
CA ALA A 104 -12.24 -29.58 -14.36
C ALA A 104 -13.65 -30.17 -14.07
N GLY A 105 -13.98 -30.39 -12.78
CA GLY A 105 -15.30 -30.81 -12.33
C GLY A 105 -16.32 -29.68 -12.11
N GLY A 106 -15.95 -28.42 -12.38
CA GLY A 106 -16.81 -27.24 -12.21
C GLY A 106 -16.93 -26.71 -10.78
N ALA A 107 -16.06 -27.17 -9.88
CA ALA A 107 -16.01 -26.66 -8.50
C ALA A 107 -15.08 -25.44 -8.41
N TYR A 108 -15.57 -24.36 -7.82
CA TYR A 108 -14.76 -23.19 -7.49
C TYR A 108 -13.83 -23.51 -6.31
N GLN A 109 -12.56 -23.11 -6.41
CA GLN A 109 -11.53 -23.31 -5.40
C GLN A 109 -10.76 -22.01 -5.16
N TYR A 110 -10.25 -21.87 -3.95
CA TYR A 110 -9.46 -20.71 -3.53
C TYR A 110 -8.23 -21.17 -2.76
N VAL A 111 -7.07 -20.69 -3.17
CA VAL A 111 -5.79 -20.98 -2.53
C VAL A 111 -5.10 -19.67 -2.20
N SER A 112 -4.44 -19.61 -1.05
CA SER A 112 -3.64 -18.44 -0.68
C SER A 112 -2.38 -18.87 0.05
N GLY A 113 -1.37 -18.01 -0.01
CA GLY A 113 -0.11 -18.19 0.69
C GLY A 113 0.64 -16.86 0.78
N THR A 114 1.78 -16.90 1.46
CA THR A 114 2.64 -15.73 1.65
C THR A 114 3.92 -15.86 0.82
N PHE A 115 4.68 -14.77 0.73
CA PHE A 115 5.99 -14.76 0.09
C PHE A 115 7.12 -15.22 1.03
N ALA A 116 6.83 -15.69 2.25
CA ALA A 116 7.83 -16.10 3.23
C ALA A 116 8.71 -17.29 2.78
N ALA A 117 8.28 -18.03 1.76
CA ALA A 117 9.05 -19.09 1.12
C ALA A 117 9.75 -18.62 -0.18
N ALA A 118 9.83 -17.31 -0.41
CA ALA A 118 10.57 -16.76 -1.53
C ALA A 118 12.07 -17.06 -1.38
N THR A 119 12.69 -17.34 -2.51
CA THR A 119 14.08 -17.74 -2.65
C THR A 119 14.78 -16.82 -3.65
N ASP A 120 16.10 -16.76 -3.59
CA ASP A 120 16.88 -16.18 -4.69
C ASP A 120 16.64 -16.95 -5.99
N VAL A 121 16.73 -16.25 -7.13
CA VAL A 121 16.51 -16.85 -8.46
C VAL A 121 17.45 -18.03 -8.76
N ASP A 122 18.63 -18.04 -8.13
CA ASP A 122 19.65 -19.10 -8.30
C ASP A 122 19.46 -20.30 -7.34
N ASP A 123 18.54 -20.21 -6.36
CA ASP A 123 18.30 -21.27 -5.35
C ASP A 123 16.80 -21.60 -5.21
N VAL A 124 16.11 -21.81 -6.34
CA VAL A 124 14.68 -22.11 -6.37
C VAL A 124 14.33 -23.34 -5.53
N GLY A 125 13.50 -23.16 -4.51
CA GLY A 125 13.09 -24.23 -3.59
C GLY A 125 14.16 -24.60 -2.54
N GLY A 126 15.21 -23.80 -2.44
CA GLY A 126 16.24 -23.88 -1.40
C GLY A 126 15.88 -23.09 -0.15
N ALA A 127 16.84 -22.36 0.41
CA ALA A 127 16.61 -21.60 1.64
C ALA A 127 15.82 -20.31 1.34
N ALA A 128 14.77 -20.04 2.13
CA ALA A 128 14.05 -18.79 2.05
C ALA A 128 14.99 -17.59 2.32
N VAL A 129 14.75 -16.47 1.66
CA VAL A 129 15.56 -15.24 1.79
C VAL A 129 15.64 -14.80 3.25
N GLY A 130 14.53 -14.87 4.00
CA GLY A 130 14.51 -14.68 5.45
C GLY A 130 14.89 -13.28 5.93
N ASN A 131 15.03 -12.33 5.00
CA ASN A 131 15.55 -10.98 5.19
C ASN A 131 14.75 -9.94 4.39
N ASN A 132 13.47 -10.23 4.14
CA ASN A 132 12.53 -9.40 3.39
C ASN A 132 12.97 -9.15 1.93
N LEU A 133 12.02 -8.76 1.09
CA LEU A 133 12.27 -8.54 -0.33
C LEU A 133 12.85 -7.15 -0.55
N GLN A 134 14.09 -7.11 -1.06
CA GLN A 134 14.78 -5.85 -1.35
C GLN A 134 14.26 -5.21 -2.65
N PRO A 135 14.26 -3.86 -2.76
CA PRO A 135 13.78 -3.17 -3.96
C PRO A 135 14.66 -3.42 -5.19
N GLY A 136 14.04 -3.61 -6.36
CA GLY A 136 14.73 -3.78 -7.64
C GLY A 136 15.50 -5.09 -7.77
N THR A 137 15.15 -6.10 -6.96
CA THR A 137 15.76 -7.42 -7.01
C THR A 137 14.74 -8.46 -7.45
N THR A 138 15.21 -9.43 -8.22
CA THR A 138 14.41 -10.55 -8.73
C THR A 138 14.48 -11.72 -7.76
N TYR A 139 13.36 -12.36 -7.51
CA TYR A 139 13.24 -13.55 -6.67
C TYR A 139 12.41 -14.63 -7.36
N ALA A 140 12.43 -15.82 -6.79
CA ALA A 140 11.61 -16.94 -7.19
C ALA A 140 10.74 -17.42 -6.03
N LEU A 141 9.46 -17.69 -6.30
CA LEU A 141 8.53 -18.25 -5.33
C LEU A 141 7.92 -19.54 -5.89
N VAL A 142 8.04 -20.63 -5.13
CA VAL A 142 7.26 -21.84 -5.38
C VAL A 142 5.93 -21.70 -4.63
N MET A 143 4.89 -21.31 -5.36
CA MET A 143 3.54 -21.14 -4.84
C MET A 143 2.88 -22.52 -4.69
N ASN A 144 2.48 -22.84 -3.46
CA ASN A 144 1.67 -24.02 -3.21
C ASN A 144 0.24 -23.78 -3.69
N ALA A 145 -0.20 -24.59 -4.66
CA ALA A 145 -1.51 -24.53 -5.28
C ALA A 145 -2.48 -25.59 -4.73
N ALA A 146 -2.06 -26.45 -3.78
CA ALA A 146 -2.88 -27.50 -3.21
C ALA A 146 -2.69 -27.72 -1.69
N PRO A 147 -2.74 -26.68 -0.82
CA PRO A 147 -2.64 -26.86 0.63
C PRO A 147 -3.91 -27.48 1.28
N GLY A 148 -5.00 -27.61 0.51
CA GLY A 148 -6.27 -28.20 0.93
C GLY A 148 -7.29 -28.13 -0.21
N ASP A 149 -7.64 -26.90 -0.60
CA ASP A 149 -8.27 -26.61 -1.90
C ASP A 149 -7.21 -26.73 -3.00
N ASP A 150 -7.62 -27.06 -4.23
CA ASP A 150 -6.69 -27.48 -5.30
C ASP A 150 -6.87 -26.67 -6.59
N CYS A 151 -5.93 -25.74 -6.81
CA CYS A 151 -5.72 -24.99 -8.05
C CYS A 151 -4.48 -25.44 -8.84
N SER A 152 -4.00 -26.66 -8.62
CA SER A 152 -2.92 -27.25 -9.42
C SER A 152 -3.30 -27.41 -10.89
N ALA A 153 -2.30 -27.54 -11.75
CA ALA A 153 -2.53 -27.65 -13.19
C ALA A 153 -3.34 -28.91 -13.53
N THR A 154 -3.14 -29.99 -12.79
CA THR A 154 -3.89 -31.25 -12.94
C THR A 154 -5.36 -31.11 -12.52
N SER A 155 -5.66 -30.36 -11.45
CA SER A 155 -7.04 -30.13 -10.98
C SER A 155 -7.84 -29.22 -11.92
N VAL A 156 -7.20 -28.16 -12.42
CA VAL A 156 -7.82 -27.13 -13.26
C VAL A 156 -7.94 -27.59 -14.73
N GLY A 157 -7.01 -28.39 -15.21
CA GLY A 157 -7.01 -28.95 -16.56
C GLY A 157 -6.54 -27.98 -17.64
N ILE A 158 -6.44 -28.49 -18.88
CA ILE A 158 -5.92 -27.75 -20.04
C ILE A 158 -7.00 -26.84 -20.64
N ASN A 159 -6.61 -25.67 -21.13
CA ASN A 159 -7.47 -24.59 -21.66
C ASN A 159 -8.34 -23.91 -20.58
N SER A 160 -7.94 -24.01 -19.33
CA SER A 160 -8.57 -23.36 -18.19
C SER A 160 -7.71 -22.19 -17.70
N GLU A 161 -8.35 -21.26 -17.00
CA GLU A 161 -7.71 -20.05 -16.47
C GLU A 161 -7.71 -20.08 -14.94
N ILE A 162 -6.62 -19.59 -14.34
CA ILE A 162 -6.51 -19.33 -12.91
C ILE A 162 -6.29 -17.83 -12.73
N THR A 163 -7.05 -17.22 -11.85
CA THR A 163 -6.88 -15.82 -11.52
C THR A 163 -5.98 -15.68 -10.30
N LEU A 164 -4.86 -14.97 -10.46
CA LEU A 164 -3.89 -14.70 -9.41
C LEU A 164 -3.94 -13.22 -9.02
N TRP A 165 -4.04 -12.98 -7.72
CA TRP A 165 -3.85 -11.68 -7.09
C TRP A 165 -2.63 -11.74 -6.19
N ILE A 166 -1.78 -10.72 -6.27
CA ILE A 166 -0.68 -10.49 -5.33
C ILE A 166 -0.99 -9.20 -4.60
N HIS A 167 -0.96 -9.24 -3.28
CA HIS A 167 -1.19 -8.09 -2.42
C HIS A 167 0.06 -7.84 -1.57
N VAL A 168 0.54 -6.61 -1.59
CA VAL A 168 1.67 -6.15 -0.79
C VAL A 168 1.14 -5.21 0.28
N GLU A 169 1.47 -5.42 1.55
CA GLU A 169 1.06 -4.50 2.62
C GLU A 169 1.71 -3.12 2.44
N GLY A 170 0.88 -2.07 2.38
CA GLY A 170 1.34 -0.69 2.12
C GLY A 170 1.82 -0.46 0.67
N GLY A 171 1.72 -1.49 -0.18
CA GLY A 171 2.07 -1.45 -1.60
C GLY A 171 0.88 -1.77 -2.49
N GLY A 172 1.13 -1.75 -3.79
CA GLY A 172 0.13 -2.03 -4.80
C GLY A 172 -0.26 -3.51 -4.87
N SER A 173 -1.47 -3.76 -5.37
CA SER A 173 -1.89 -5.11 -5.76
C SER A 173 -1.64 -5.35 -7.25
N THR A 174 -1.22 -6.56 -7.59
CA THR A 174 -0.98 -7.00 -8.97
C THR A 174 -1.97 -8.11 -9.32
N TYR A 175 -2.49 -8.06 -10.54
CA TYR A 175 -3.45 -9.01 -11.07
C TYR A 175 -2.86 -9.73 -12.27
N GLU A 176 -2.89 -11.05 -12.26
CA GLU A 176 -2.44 -11.88 -13.37
C GLU A 176 -3.45 -12.99 -13.66
N THR A 177 -3.56 -13.39 -14.92
CA THR A 177 -4.36 -14.54 -15.34
C THR A 177 -3.46 -15.60 -15.93
N LEU A 178 -3.44 -16.76 -15.31
CA LEU A 178 -2.63 -17.90 -15.65
C LEU A 178 -3.42 -18.78 -16.61
N TYR A 179 -2.91 -19.02 -17.80
CA TYR A 179 -3.57 -19.87 -18.80
C TYR A 179 -2.85 -21.21 -18.96
N ILE A 180 -3.54 -22.30 -18.62
CA ILE A 180 -2.94 -23.64 -18.62
C ILE A 180 -2.98 -24.24 -20.03
N THR A 181 -1.84 -24.20 -20.74
CA THR A 181 -1.69 -24.82 -22.08
C THR A 181 -1.26 -26.29 -22.04
N ASP A 182 -0.51 -26.65 -21.00
CA ASP A 182 -0.01 -28.00 -20.73
C ASP A 182 0.19 -28.12 -19.21
N THR A 183 -0.15 -29.28 -18.64
CA THR A 183 -0.03 -29.56 -17.20
C THR A 183 1.34 -30.11 -16.81
N THR A 184 2.21 -30.39 -17.77
CA THR A 184 3.55 -30.93 -17.49
C THR A 184 4.45 -29.90 -16.80
N ARG A 185 5.33 -30.40 -15.92
CA ARG A 185 6.34 -29.57 -15.26
C ARG A 185 7.20 -28.81 -16.27
N GLY A 186 7.37 -27.51 -16.05
CA GLY A 186 8.10 -26.59 -16.92
C GLY A 186 7.26 -25.95 -18.01
N SER A 187 5.97 -26.31 -18.12
CA SER A 187 5.01 -25.62 -18.98
C SER A 187 4.87 -24.15 -18.55
N LEU A 188 4.89 -23.25 -19.53
CA LEU A 188 4.69 -21.81 -19.33
C LEU A 188 3.20 -21.52 -19.21
N VAL A 189 2.85 -20.76 -18.17
CA VAL A 189 1.46 -20.40 -17.85
C VAL A 189 1.21 -18.88 -18.03
N ILE A 190 2.29 -18.09 -18.04
CA ILE A 190 2.36 -16.65 -18.41
C ILE A 190 3.66 -16.41 -19.16
#